data_AF-A0A437JRU0-F1
#
_entry.id   AF-A0A437JRU0-F1
#
_cell.length_a   1.000
_cell.length_b   1.000
_cell.length_c   1.000
_cell.angle_alpha   90.00
_cell.angle_beta   90.00
_cell.angle_gamma   90.00
#
_symmetry.space_group_name_H-M   'P 1'
#
loop_
_entity.id
_entity.type
_entity.pdbx_description
1 polymer ?
#
loop_
_entity_poly.entity_id
_entity_poly.type
_entity_poly.pdbx_seq_one_letter_code
_entity_poly.pdbx_strand_id
1 'polypeptide(L)' 'MKLMHSCEEASRLLSRALDETLGLLDRSLLQMHLSLCGHCSEVDRQFKAMRSLGAEVFGDVGEQPAGGDV' A
#
# COMPACT_ATOMS: atom_id res chain seq x y z
N MET A 1 13.58 1.02 -17.88
CA MET A 1 13.19 0.02 -16.86
C MET A 1 14.24 0.02 -15.77
N LYS A 2 13.89 0.50 -14.57
CA LYS A 2 14.80 0.52 -13.43
C LYS A 2 14.57 -0.78 -12.66
N LEU A 3 15.55 -1.69 -12.70
CA LEU A 3 15.42 -3.03 -12.12
C LEU A 3 15.34 -3.06 -10.58
N MET A 4 15.63 -1.93 -9.92
CA MET A 4 15.59 -1.77 -8.47
C MET A 4 15.04 -0.39 -8.15
N HIS A 5 13.91 -0.32 -7.43
CA HIS A 5 13.45 0.94 -6.85
C HIS A 5 14.46 1.42 -5.81
N SER A 6 14.76 2.72 -5.78
CA SER A 6 15.40 3.33 -4.62
C SER A 6 14.39 3.40 -3.47
N CYS A 7 14.87 3.60 -2.24
CA CYS A 7 13.98 3.75 -1.08
C CYS A 7 12.93 4.87 -1.28
N GLU A 8 13.29 5.95 -1.97
CA GLU A 8 12.37 7.05 -2.34
C GLU A 8 11.27 6.59 -3.30
N GLU A 9 11.63 5.79 -4.28
CA GLU A 9 10.68 5.30 -5.28
C GLU A 9 9.76 4.24 -4.67
N ALA A 10 10.30 3.41 -3.77
CA ALA A 10 9.53 2.46 -2.97
C ALA A 10 8.56 3.17 -2.01
N SER A 11 8.98 4.25 -1.34
CA SER A 11 8.08 5.01 -0.45
C SER A 11 6.96 5.70 -1.23
N ARG A 12 7.25 6.21 -2.43
CA ARG A 12 6.25 6.78 -3.33
C ARG A 12 5.23 5.74 -3.79
N LEU A 13 5.68 4.53 -4.15
CA LEU A 13 4.79 3.42 -4.50
C LEU A 13 3.97 2.92 -3.30
N LEU A 14 4.56 2.88 -2.09
CA LEU A 14 3.83 2.54 -0.87
C LEU A 14 2.71 3.53 -0.58
N SER A 15 2.99 4.83 -0.67
CA SER A 15 1.97 5.87 -0.51
C SER A 15 0.87 5.70 -1.55
N ARG A 16 1.25 5.50 -2.82
CA ARG A 16 0.32 5.29 -3.92
C ARG A 16 -0.58 4.06 -3.71
N ALA A 17 -0.02 2.99 -3.13
CA ALA A 17 -0.77 1.77 -2.81
C ALA A 17 -1.85 1.97 -1.72
N LEU A 18 -1.80 3.06 -0.95
CA LEU A 18 -2.83 3.40 0.02
C LEU A 18 -4.08 3.94 -0.69
N ASP A 19 -3.87 4.79 -1.69
CA ASP A 19 -4.94 5.49 -2.43
C ASP A 19 -5.48 4.66 -3.59
N GLU A 20 -4.61 3.97 -4.35
CA GLU A 20 -4.97 3.23 -5.56
C GLU A 20 -4.28 1.87 -5.67
N THR A 21 -4.84 0.98 -6.49
CA THR A 21 -4.21 -0.32 -6.77
C THR A 21 -3.02 -0.14 -7.69
N LEU A 22 -1.83 -0.52 -7.20
CA LEU A 22 -0.62 -0.59 -8.02
C LEU A 22 -0.77 -1.59 -9.18
N GLY A 23 -0.15 -1.29 -10.31
CA GLY A 23 0.01 -2.24 -11.40
C GLY A 23 0.79 -3.48 -10.96
N LEU A 24 0.51 -4.63 -11.58
CA LEU A 24 1.09 -5.93 -11.18
C LEU A 24 2.63 -5.93 -11.17
N LEU A 25 3.24 -5.20 -12.10
CA LEU A 25 4.70 -5.08 -12.23
C LEU A 25 5.31 -4.17 -11.16
N ASP A 26 4.68 -3.03 -10.88
CA ASP A 26 5.12 -2.12 -9.81
C ASP A 26 4.99 -2.80 -8.44
N ARG A 27 3.92 -3.59 -8.25
CA ARG A 27 3.70 -4.36 -7.03
C ARG A 27 4.80 -5.42 -6.83
N SER A 28 5.20 -6.14 -7.87
CA SER A 28 6.23 -7.18 -7.75
C SER A 28 7.62 -6.59 -7.50
N LEU A 29 7.97 -5.50 -8.19
CA LEU A 29 9.22 -4.78 -7.95
C LEU A 29 9.26 -4.17 -6.55
N LEU A 30 8.14 -3.61 -6.06
CA LEU A 30 8.04 -3.11 -4.69
C LEU A 30 8.23 -4.24 -3.67
N GLN A 31 7.57 -5.39 -3.84
CA GLN A 31 7.75 -6.52 -2.94
C GLN A 31 9.19 -7.03 -2.88
N MET A 32 9.88 -7.06 -4.02
CA MET A 32 11.30 -7.37 -4.07
C MET A 32 12.12 -6.34 -3.28
N HIS A 33 11.83 -5.04 -3.39
CA HIS A 33 12.54 -4.04 -2.59
C HIS A 33 12.30 -4.21 -1.09
N LEU A 34 11.05 -4.49 -0.68
CA LEU A 34 10.69 -4.68 0.74
C LEU A 34 11.34 -5.93 1.36
N SER A 35 11.68 -6.96 0.57
CA SER A 35 12.41 -8.11 1.08
C SER A 35 13.91 -7.83 1.28
N LEU A 36 14.48 -6.84 0.59
CA LEU A 36 15.88 -6.43 0.71
C LEU A 36 16.09 -5.27 1.71
N CYS A 37 15.11 -4.38 1.86
CA CYS A 37 15.23 -3.18 2.68
C CYS A 37 14.30 -3.24 3.92
N GLY A 38 14.90 -3.47 5.09
CA GLY A 38 14.17 -3.57 6.36
C GLY A 38 13.40 -2.29 6.74
N HIS A 39 13.96 -1.10 6.46
CA HIS A 39 13.29 0.17 6.75
C HIS A 39 11.99 0.32 5.96
N CYS A 40 12.03 0.03 4.64
CA CYS A 40 10.83 0.11 3.81
C CYS A 40 9.81 -0.98 4.18
N SER A 41 10.28 -2.18 4.56
CA SER A 41 9.42 -3.27 5.05
C SER A 41 8.65 -2.88 6.31
N GLU A 42 9.31 -2.20 7.26
CA GLU A 42 8.66 -1.73 8.49
C GLU A 42 7.60 -0.66 8.20
N VAL A 43 7.88 0.27 7.29
CA VAL A 43 6.89 1.28 6.86
C VAL A 43 5.67 0.62 6.21
N ASP A 44 5.86 -0.36 5.31
CA ASP A 44 4.77 -1.13 4.72
C ASP A 44 3.93 -1.85 5.78
N ARG A 45 4.58 -2.41 6.81
CA ARG A 45 3.89 -3.05 7.94
C ARG A 45 3.05 -2.04 8.74
N GLN A 46 3.59 -0.85 9.01
CA GLN A 46 2.84 0.21 9.70
C GLN A 46 1.61 0.63 8.91
N PHE A 47 1.74 0.83 7.60
CA PHE A 47 0.61 1.15 6.73
C PHE A 47 -0.47 0.06 6.72
N LYS A 48 -0.08 -1.22 6.67
CA LYS A 48 -1.03 -2.33 6.78
C LYS A 48 -1.72 -2.38 8.13
N ALA A 49 -0.99 -2.12 9.22
CA ALA A 49 -1.55 -2.03 10.56
C ALA A 49 -2.57 -0.89 10.67
N MET A 50 -2.24 0.30 10.14
CA MET A 50 -3.18 1.43 10.11
C MET A 50 -4.45 1.11 9.30
N ARG A 51 -4.33 0.42 8.16
CA ARG A 51 -5.48 -0.01 7.36
C ARG A 51 -6.33 -1.05 8.10
N SER A 52 -5.71 -2.01 8.81
CA SER A 52 -6.43 -2.98 9.64
C SER A 52 -7.18 -2.29 10.77
N LEU A 53 -6.49 -1.45 11.54
CA LEU A 53 -7.09 -0.72 12.65
C LEU A 53 -8.22 0.21 12.17
N GLY A 54 -8.05 0.88 11.04
CA GLY A 54 -9.11 1.66 10.41
C GLY A 54 -10.29 0.77 10.02
N ALA A 55 -10.05 -0.38 9.39
CA ALA A 55 -11.11 -1.33 9.07
C ALA A 55 -11.80 -1.93 10.31
N GLU A 56 -11.12 -2.05 11.44
CA GLU A 56 -11.70 -2.55 12.70
C GLU A 56 -12.50 -1.46 13.42
N VAL A 57 -11.95 -0.24 13.51
CA VAL A 57 -12.57 0.91 14.19
C VAL A 57 -13.76 1.46 13.38
N PHE A 58 -13.62 1.52 12.06
CA PHE A 58 -14.68 1.98 11.16
C PHE A 58 -15.50 0.82 10.59
N GLY A 59 -15.14 -0.44 10.85
CA GLY A 59 -15.88 -1.63 10.39
C GLY A 59 -17.12 -1.96 11.21
N ASP A 60 -17.24 -1.44 12.44
CA ASP A 60 -18.50 -1.42 13.18
C ASP A 60 -19.48 -0.35 12.63
N VAL A 61 -18.99 0.54 11.75
CA VAL A 61 -19.81 1.45 10.93
C VAL A 61 -20.00 0.83 9.54
N GLY A 62 -20.64 -0.35 9.51
CA GLY A 62 -21.09 -0.95 8.27
C GLY A 62 -22.28 -0.18 7.69
N GLU A 63 -22.04 0.68 6.70
CA GLU A 63 -22.84 0.84 5.47
C GLU A 63 -22.19 1.94 4.60
N GLN A 64 -21.34 1.57 3.64
CA GLN A 64 -21.13 2.39 2.44
C GLN A 64 -21.75 1.62 1.28
N PRO A 65 -22.96 1.98 0.81
CA PRO A 65 -23.45 1.47 -0.45
C PRO A 65 -22.58 2.07 -1.55
N ALA A 66 -22.09 1.19 -2.41
CA ALA A 66 -21.54 1.57 -3.70
C ALA A 66 -22.59 2.38 -4.48
N GLY A 67 -22.37 3.68 -4.65
CA GLY A 67 -22.92 4.46 -5.76
C GLY A 67 -21.76 4.76 -6.71
N GLY A 68 -21.78 4.39 -8.00
CA GLY A 68 -22.94 4.33 -8.86
C GLY A 68 -23.37 5.76 -9.22
N ASP A 69 -22.86 6.23 -10.36
CA ASP A 69 -23.46 7.21 -11.27
C ASP A 69 -23.67 8.69 -10.80
N VAL A 70 -22.77 9.58 -11.24
CA VAL A 70 -23.07 10.76 -12.11
C VAL A 70 -21.79 11.43 -12.59
#